data_AF-A0A9X3N5L2-F1
#
_entry.id   AF-A0A9X3N5L2-F1
#
_cell.length_a   1.000
_cell.length_b   1.000
_cell.length_c   1.000
_cell.angle_alpha   90.00
_cell.angle_beta   90.00
_cell.angle_gamma   90.00
#
_symmetry.space_group_name_H-M   'P 1'
#
loop_
_entity.id
_entity.type
_entity.pdbx_description
1 polymer ?
#
loop_
_entity_poly.entity_id
_entity_poly.type
_entity_poly.pdbx_seq_one_letter_code
_entity_poly.pdbx_strand_id
1 'polypeptide(L)'
;MSAPTLLVDAPLVVVTPWHHLTVCRRASLARTHVTVVGVLDCEAIEAIDDVARAAERDAHAFTLDLTYVTTITADARDALIIRGYRSESEAS
;
A
#
# COMPACT_ATOMS: atom_id res chain seq x y z
N MET A 1 29.39 -20.20 9.63
CA MET A 1 28.89 -18.97 10.29
C MET A 1 28.50 -18.01 9.19
N SER A 2 27.21 -17.91 8.88
CA SER A 2 26.73 -17.02 7.81
C SER A 2 26.48 -15.63 8.41
N ALA A 3 27.02 -14.60 7.77
CA ALA A 3 26.82 -13.22 8.17
C ALA A 3 25.33 -12.85 8.09
N PRO A 4 24.81 -12.01 9.02
CA PRO A 4 23.45 -11.49 8.89
C PRO A 4 23.41 -10.58 7.67
N THR A 5 22.63 -10.98 6.67
CA THR A 5 22.25 -10.11 5.54
C THR A 5 21.46 -8.95 6.13
N LEU A 6 22.10 -7.79 6.26
CA LEU A 6 21.42 -6.52 6.46
C LEU A 6 20.50 -6.34 5.25
N LEU A 7 19.21 -6.63 5.44
CA LEU A 7 18.13 -6.14 4.59
C LEU A 7 18.27 -4.62 4.63
N VAL A 8 18.94 -4.07 3.63
CA VAL A 8 19.08 -2.63 3.48
C VAL A 8 17.65 -2.11 3.39
N ASP A 9 17.23 -1.44 4.45
CA ASP A 9 15.87 -0.92 4.58
C ASP A 9 15.60 -0.08 3.34
N ALA A 10 14.69 -0.58 2.51
CA ALA A 10 14.36 0.09 1.27
C ALA A 10 13.91 1.53 1.58
N PRO A 11 14.32 2.51 0.75
CA PRO A 11 13.96 3.89 0.99
C PRO A 11 12.44 4.02 1.04
N LEU A 12 11.94 4.62 2.12
CA LEU A 12 10.54 5.02 2.22
C LEU A 12 10.34 6.15 1.21
N VAL A 13 9.57 5.88 0.16
CA VAL A 13 9.19 6.90 -0.80
C VAL A 13 7.78 7.36 -0.44
N VAL A 14 7.64 8.63 -0.06
CA VAL A 14 6.34 9.29 -0.02
C VAL A 14 5.92 9.49 -1.46
N VAL A 15 4.95 8.72 -1.91
CA VAL A 15 4.55 8.70 -3.32
C VAL A 15 3.68 9.90 -3.63
N THR A 16 2.78 10.29 -2.72
CA THR A 16 1.92 11.47 -2.85
C THR A 16 1.46 11.98 -1.48
N PRO A 17 1.61 13.29 -1.18
CA PRO A 17 0.74 13.98 -0.25
C PRO A 17 -0.46 14.52 -1.03
N TRP A 18 -1.65 13.94 -0.83
CA TRP A 18 -2.89 14.39 -1.47
C TRP A 18 -3.90 14.75 -0.40
N HIS A 19 -4.19 16.05 -0.26
CA HIS A 19 -5.14 16.61 0.72
C HIS A 19 -4.92 16.13 2.17
N HIS A 20 -5.55 15.03 2.56
CA HIS A 20 -5.50 14.41 3.89
C HIS A 20 -4.84 13.02 3.90
N LEU A 21 -4.24 12.60 2.79
CA LEU A 21 -3.72 11.26 2.57
C LEU A 21 -2.21 11.30 2.34
N THR A 22 -1.49 10.42 3.05
CA THR A 22 -0.08 10.14 2.78
C THR A 22 0.07 8.69 2.38
N VAL A 23 0.66 8.44 1.21
CA VAL A 23 1.00 7.09 0.74
C VAL A 23 2.51 6.89 0.83
N CYS A 24 2.89 5.90 1.63
CA CYS A 24 4.27 5.55 1.91
C CYS A 24 4.59 4.19 1.29
N ARG A 25 5.53 4.13 0.35
CA ARG A 25 5.96 2.87 -0.27
C ARG A 25 7.31 2.44 0.30
N ARG A 26 7.40 1.17 0.74
CA ARG A 26 8.64 0.49 1.07
C ARG A 26 8.78 -0.77 0.21
N ALA A 27 9.76 -0.80 -0.70
CA ALA A 27 9.94 -1.89 -1.64
C ALA A 27 11.13 -2.79 -1.26
N SER A 28 10.87 -4.01 -0.80
CA SER A 28 11.90 -5.05 -0.64
C SER A 28 12.06 -5.88 -1.91
N LEU A 29 13.10 -6.74 -1.97
CA LEU A 29 13.38 -7.65 -3.10
C LEU A 29 12.23 -8.60 -3.49
N ALA A 30 11.20 -8.76 -2.65
CA ALA A 30 10.09 -9.67 -2.90
C ALA A 30 8.71 -9.04 -2.69
N ARG A 31 8.63 -7.92 -1.98
CA ARG A 31 7.35 -7.32 -1.56
C ARG A 31 7.41 -5.81 -1.55
N THR A 32 6.33 -5.19 -2.01
CA THR A 32 6.06 -3.77 -1.81
C THR A 32 5.02 -3.62 -0.69
N HIS A 33 5.39 -2.90 0.37
CA HIS A 33 4.49 -2.50 1.44
C HIS A 33 4.06 -1.05 1.23
N VAL A 34 2.75 -0.81 1.24
CA VAL A 34 2.16 0.51 1.08
C VAL A 34 1.37 0.86 2.32
N THR A 35 1.81 1.89 3.04
CA THR A 35 1.08 2.41 4.19
C THR A 35 0.28 3.63 3.76
N VAL A 36 -1.01 3.63 4.06
CA VAL A 36 -1.93 4.75 3.82
C VAL A 36 -2.29 5.38 5.16
N VAL A 37 -2.12 6.69 5.25
CA VAL A 37 -2.42 7.47 6.45
C VAL A 37 -3.46 8.52 6.12
N GLY A 38 -4.52 8.61 6.92
CA GLY A 38 -5.52 9.68 6.84
C GLY A 38 -6.90 9.26 6.35
N VAL A 39 -7.52 10.05 5.45
CA VAL A 39 -8.88 9.78 4.94
C VAL A 39 -8.79 9.11 3.57
N LEU A 40 -9.43 7.95 3.43
CA LEU A 40 -9.52 7.21 2.18
C LEU A 40 -10.85 7.51 1.47
N ASP A 41 -10.77 8.24 0.37
CA ASP A 41 -11.87 8.56 -0.54
C ASP A 41 -11.62 8.00 -1.95
N CYS A 42 -12.54 8.27 -2.89
CA CYS A 42 -12.45 7.75 -4.26
C CYS A 42 -11.24 8.29 -5.04
N GLU A 43 -10.72 9.45 -4.69
CA GLU A 43 -9.54 10.04 -5.32
C GLU A 43 -8.27 9.38 -4.82
N ALA A 44 -8.17 9.14 -3.50
CA ALA A 44 -7.06 8.42 -2.87
C ALA A 44 -6.89 6.98 -3.39
N ILE A 45 -8.01 6.36 -3.77
CA ILE A 45 -8.07 5.04 -4.38
C ILE A 45 -7.32 4.99 -5.73
N GLU A 46 -7.29 6.08 -6.51
CA GLU A 46 -6.50 6.14 -7.75
C GLU A 46 -5.00 6.13 -7.47
N ALA A 47 -4.56 6.87 -6.44
CA ALA A 47 -3.16 6.88 -6.02
C ALA A 47 -2.69 5.49 -5.54
N ILE A 48 -3.55 4.74 -4.85
CA ILE A 48 -3.26 3.35 -4.46
C ILE A 48 -3.05 2.46 -5.68
N ASP A 49 -3.88 2.60 -6.71
CA ASP A 49 -3.76 1.82 -7.96
C ASP A 49 -2.46 2.09 -8.71
N ASP A 50 -2.03 3.34 -8.77
CA ASP A 50 -0.76 3.67 -9.42
C ASP A 50 0.43 3.02 -8.70
N VAL A 51 0.36 2.94 -7.36
CA VAL A 51 1.38 2.23 -6.57
C VAL A 51 1.27 0.72 -6.73
N ALA A 52 0.05 0.16 -6.79
CA ALA A 52 -0.17 -1.26 -7.03
C ALA A 52 0.37 -1.69 -8.41
N ARG A 53 0.06 -0.93 -9.46
CA ARG A 53 0.60 -1.15 -10.82
C ARG A 53 2.12 -1.01 -10.88
N ALA A 54 2.70 -0.08 -10.11
CA ALA A 54 4.14 0.01 -9.98
C ALA A 54 4.73 -1.23 -9.31
N ALA A 55 4.10 -1.77 -8.27
CA ALA A 55 4.54 -2.98 -7.59
C ALA A 55 4.41 -4.24 -8.47
N GLU A 56 3.32 -4.36 -9.25
CA GLU A 56 3.12 -5.46 -10.20
C GLU A 56 4.20 -5.49 -11.28
N ARG A 57 4.58 -4.33 -11.82
CA ARG A 57 5.68 -4.22 -12.81
C ARG A 57 7.01 -4.69 -12.27
N ASP A 58 7.23 -4.52 -10.97
CA ASP A 58 8.44 -4.97 -10.28
C ASP A 58 8.37 -6.46 -9.87
N ALA A 59 7.30 -7.19 -10.24
CA ALA A 59 7.03 -8.58 -9.87
C ALA A 59 7.04 -8.84 -8.34
N HIS A 60 6.73 -7.82 -7.55
CA HIS A 60 6.69 -7.90 -6.10
C HIS A 60 5.26 -8.16 -5.61
N ALA A 61 5.11 -9.02 -4.60
CA ALA A 61 3.82 -9.10 -3.90
C ALA A 61 3.50 -7.76 -3.24
N PHE A 62 2.22 -7.37 -3.23
CA PHE A 62 1.77 -6.06 -2.77
C PHE A 62 0.91 -6.19 -1.52
N THR A 63 1.22 -5.39 -0.49
CA THR A 63 0.41 -5.30 0.73
C THR A 63 0.03 -3.84 0.98
N LEU A 64 -1.25 -3.62 1.27
CA LEU A 64 -1.81 -2.32 1.61
C LEU A 64 -2.16 -2.28 3.10
N ASP A 65 -1.44 -1.45 3.85
CA ASP A 65 -1.66 -1.21 5.27
C ASP A 65 -2.53 0.03 5.46
N LEU A 66 -3.74 -0.19 5.96
CA LEU A 66 -4.75 0.83 6.25
C LEU A 66 -4.87 1.12 7.76
N THR A 67 -3.95 0.64 8.59
CA THR A 67 -3.99 0.79 10.06
C THR A 67 -4.14 2.25 10.50
N TYR A 68 -3.60 3.18 9.72
CA TYR A 68 -3.61 4.61 10.02
C TYR A 68 -4.66 5.40 9.23
N VAL A 69 -5.60 4.70 8.58
CA VAL A 69 -6.75 5.32 7.94
C VAL A 69 -7.83 5.59 8.98
N THR A 70 -8.17 6.86 9.16
CA THR A 70 -9.16 7.29 10.15
C THR A 70 -10.58 7.26 9.61
N THR A 71 -10.76 7.26 8.29
CA THR A 71 -12.08 7.27 7.64
C THR A 71 -11.97 6.64 6.26
N ILE A 72 -12.93 5.78 5.91
CA ILE A 72 -13.09 5.21 4.56
C ILE A 72 -14.50 5.58 4.08
N THR A 73 -14.60 6.34 2.99
CA THR A 73 -15.90 6.68 2.39
C THR A 73 -16.57 5.44 1.80
N ALA A 74 -17.89 5.49 1.60
CA ALA A 74 -18.62 4.37 0.99
C ALA A 74 -18.09 4.03 -0.41
N ASP A 75 -17.89 5.06 -1.23
CA ASP A 75 -17.36 4.90 -2.60
C ASP A 75 -15.95 4.29 -2.61
N ALA A 76 -15.09 4.69 -1.67
CA ALA A 76 -13.75 4.12 -1.52
C ALA A 76 -13.80 2.65 -1.10
N ARG A 77 -14.71 2.31 -0.18
CA ARG A 77 -14.91 0.93 0.26
C ARG A 77 -15.36 0.03 -0.89
N ASP A 78 -16.34 0.48 -1.66
CA ASP A 78 -16.85 -0.27 -2.81
C ASP A 78 -15.75 -0.45 -3.87
N ALA A 79 -14.94 0.59 -4.11
CA ALA A 79 -13.82 0.50 -5.03
C ALA A 79 -12.74 -0.49 -4.56
N LEU A 80 -12.42 -0.54 -3.26
CA LEU A 80 -11.49 -1.55 -2.72
C LEU A 80 -11.97 -2.98 -3.00
N ILE A 81 -13.27 -3.23 -2.79
CA ILE A 81 -13.90 -4.54 -3.00
C ILE A 81 -13.88 -4.91 -4.49
N ILE A 82 -14.32 -3.99 -5.36
CA ILE A 82 -14.35 -4.21 -6.82
C ILE A 82 -12.96 -4.53 -7.36
N ARG A 83 -11.93 -3.85 -6.85
CA ARG A 83 -10.53 -4.07 -7.24
C ARG A 83 -9.89 -5.30 -6.59
N GLY A 84 -10.61 -5.98 -5.69
CA GLY A 84 -10.18 -7.24 -5.09
C GLY A 84 -9.11 -7.09 -4.02
N TYR A 85 -8.93 -5.90 -3.43
CA TYR A 85 -8.09 -5.75 -2.24
C TYR A 85 -8.76 -6.50 -1.08
N ARG A 86 -8.09 -7.52 -0.55
CA ARG A 86 -8.59 -8.35 0.55
C ARG A 86 -7.74 -8.16 1.80
N SER A 87 -8.38 -8.32 2.96
CA SER A 87 -7.66 -8.34 4.23
C SER A 87 -6.82 -9.61 4.33
N GLU A 88 -5.56 -9.49 4.76
CA GLU A 88 -4.70 -10.66 5.02
C GLU A 88 -5.30 -11.57 6.11
N SER A 89 -6.22 -11.07 6.94
CA SER A 89 -6.92 -11.87 7.96
C SER A 89 -7.87 -12.94 7.40
N GLU A 90 -8.20 -12.90 6.10
CA GLU A 90 -9.12 -13.86 5.46
C GLU A 90 -8.40 -14.97 4.69
N ALA A 91 -7.06 -15.00 4.69
CA ALA A 91 -6.25 -15.95 3.92
C ALA A 91 -5.81 -17.22 4.70
N SER A 92 -6.41 -17.49 5.86
CA SER A 92 -6.12 -18.70 6.69
C SER A 92 -7.13 -19.82 6.49
#